data_AF-A0A4Y8PXK4-F1
#
_entry.id   AF-A0A4Y8PXK4-F1
#
_cell.length_a   1.000
_cell.length_b   1.000
_cell.length_c   1.000
_cell.angle_alpha   90.00
_cell.angle_beta   90.00
_cell.angle_gamma   90.00
#
_symmetry.space_group_name_H-M   'P 1'
#
loop_
_entity.id
_entity.type
_entity.pdbx_description
1 polymer ?
#
loop_
_entity_poly.entity_id
_entity_poly.type
_entity_poly.pdbx_seq_one_letter_code
_entity_poly.pdbx_strand_id
1 'polypeptide(L)' 'MLTVHPLADKATVMHNLREMGLDQIANWIHILPEDKWESMFLANWPTLAKKCGVSSLHI' A
#
# COMPACT_ATOMS: atom_id res chain seq x y z
N MET A 1 24.10 -13.25 2.41
CA MET A 1 22.90 -13.39 3.25
C MET A 1 21.74 -12.80 2.48
N LEU A 2 20.69 -13.58 2.22
CA LEU A 2 19.49 -13.11 1.52
C LEU A 2 18.90 -11.96 2.34
N THR A 3 18.83 -10.78 1.72
CA THR A 3 18.17 -9.59 2.27
C THR A 3 16.69 -9.92 2.39
N VAL A 4 16.30 -10.49 3.52
CA VAL A 4 14.91 -10.54 3.94
C VAL A 4 14.53 -9.08 4.15
N HIS A 5 13.92 -8.45 3.15
CA HIS A 5 13.17 -7.24 3.41
C HIS A 5 12.22 -7.61 4.56
N PRO A 6 12.34 -6.99 5.74
CA PRO A 6 11.37 -7.25 6.81
C PRO A 6 10.01 -6.96 6.18
N LEU A 7 9.09 -7.92 6.31
CA LEU A 7 7.67 -7.76 5.93
C LEU A 7 7.31 -6.31 6.26
N ALA A 8 7.11 -5.50 5.22
CA ALA A 8 7.04 -4.06 5.40
C ALA A 8 5.94 -3.79 6.41
N ASP A 9 6.30 -3.26 7.58
CA ASP A 9 5.36 -3.10 8.67
C ASP A 9 4.18 -2.26 8.15
N LYS A 10 2.96 -2.63 8.53
CA LYS A 10 1.74 -1.95 8.10
C LYS A 10 1.86 -0.44 8.32
N ALA A 11 2.52 -0.03 9.41
CA ALA A 11 2.82 1.37 9.69
C ALA A 11 3.76 2.01 8.65
N THR A 12 4.81 1.32 8.22
CA THR A 12 5.74 1.79 7.19
C THR A 12 5.05 1.93 5.83
N VAL A 13 4.23 0.95 5.43
CA VAL A 13 3.47 1.03 4.18
C VAL A 13 2.49 2.20 4.22
N MET A 14 1.76 2.37 5.33
CA MET A 14 0.87 3.50 5.51
C MET A 14 1.62 4.84 5.48
N HIS A 15 2.81 4.93 6.09
CA HIS A 15 3.62 6.15 6.06
C HIS A 15 4.05 6.50 4.64
N ASN A 16 4.58 5.54 3.87
CA ASN A 16 4.95 5.75 2.47
C ASN A 16 3.74 6.19 1.61
N LEU A 17 2.57 5.60 1.85
CA LEU A 17 1.34 6.00 1.16
C LEU A 17 0.96 7.45 1.48
N ARG A 18 1.04 7.88 2.74
CA ARG A 18 0.78 9.28 3.12
C ARG A 18 1.77 10.25 2.50
N GLU A 19 3.07 9.89 2.48
CA GLU A 19 4.11 10.70 1.82
C GLU A 19 3.85 10.86 0.31
N MET A 20 3.24 9.86 -0.32
CA MET A 20 2.80 9.91 -1.73
C MET A 20 1.47 10.66 -1.95
N GLY A 21 0.84 11.20 -0.89
CA GLY A 21 -0.49 11.82 -0.96
C GLY A 21 -1.62 10.80 -1.11
N LEU A 22 -1.36 9.53 -0.81
CA LEU A 22 -2.30 8.41 -0.87
C LEU A 22 -2.96 8.15 0.50
N ASP A 23 -3.29 9.19 1.26
CA ASP A 23 -3.93 9.10 2.58
C ASP A 23 -5.22 8.25 2.57
N GLN A 24 -5.96 8.28 1.46
CA GLN A 24 -7.17 7.47 1.29
C GLN A 24 -6.85 5.96 1.31
N ILE A 25 -5.75 5.56 0.67
CA ILE A 25 -5.29 4.17 0.66
C ILE A 25 -4.72 3.80 2.03
N ALA A 26 -3.93 4.69 2.65
CA ALA A 26 -3.37 4.47 3.98
C ALA A 26 -4.46 4.27 5.04
N ASN A 27 -5.53 5.08 5.02
CA ASN A 27 -6.66 4.93 5.93
C ASN A 27 -7.46 3.65 5.66
N TRP A 28 -7.60 3.26 4.38
CA TRP A 28 -8.24 1.99 4.04
C TRP A 28 -7.45 0.80 4.57
N ILE A 29 -6.12 0.80 4.43
CA ILE A 29 -5.25 -0.24 5.01
C ILE A 29 -5.35 -0.24 6.54
N HIS A 30 -5.41 0.93 7.18
CA HIS A 30 -5.51 1.07 8.63
C HIS A 30 -6.68 0.27 9.20
N ILE A 31 -7.86 0.35 8.58
CA ILE A 31 -9.07 -0.34 9.04
C ILE A 31 -9.09 -1.85 8.71
N LEU A 32 -8.18 -2.35 7.88
CA LEU A 32 -8.10 -3.76 7.55
C LEU A 32 -7.41 -4.57 8.67
N PRO A 33 -7.83 -5.83 8.89
CA PRO A 33 -7.18 -6.70 9.85
C PRO A 33 -5.72 -6.99 9.44
N GLU A 34 -4.83 -7.07 10.43
CA GLU A 34 -3.37 -7.25 10.23
C GLU A 34 -3.00 -8.52 9.47
N ASP A 35 -3.86 -9.53 9.50
CA ASP A 35 -3.66 -10.79 8.80
C ASP A 35 -4.04 -10.73 7.30
N LYS A 36 -4.88 -9.76 6.89
CA LYS A 36 -5.44 -9.70 5.52
C LYS A 36 -5.10 -8.44 4.74
N TRP A 37 -4.59 -7.40 5.39
CA TRP A 37 -4.32 -6.13 4.72
C TRP A 37 -3.35 -6.28 3.55
N GLU A 38 -2.32 -7.12 3.66
CA GLU A 38 -1.31 -7.31 2.60
C GLU A 38 -1.94 -7.92 1.35
N SER A 39 -2.66 -9.03 1.51
CA SER A 39 -3.36 -9.70 0.40
C SER A 39 -4.42 -8.80 -0.23
N MET A 40 -5.19 -8.06 0.58
CA MET A 40 -6.19 -7.11 0.07
C MET A 40 -5.53 -5.91 -0.61
N PHE A 41 -4.42 -5.41 -0.09
CA PHE A 41 -3.67 -4.32 -0.68
C PHE A 41 -3.15 -4.71 -2.06
N LEU A 42 -2.47 -5.85 -2.19
CA LEU A 42 -1.97 -6.32 -3.48
C LEU A 42 -3.10 -6.57 -4.49
N ALA A 43 -4.21 -7.17 -4.05
CA ALA A 43 -5.36 -7.44 -4.91
C ALA A 43 -6.07 -6.15 -5.39
N ASN A 44 -6.15 -5.12 -4.53
CA ASN A 44 -6.84 -3.86 -4.84
C ASN A 44 -5.91 -2.76 -5.33
N TRP A 45 -4.59 -2.93 -5.25
CA TRP A 45 -3.59 -1.94 -5.66
C TRP A 45 -3.85 -1.35 -7.04
N PRO A 46 -4.09 -2.12 -8.13
CA PRO A 46 -4.36 -1.52 -9.44
C PRO A 46 -5.59 -0.61 -9.44
N THR A 47 -6.63 -0.96 -8.69
CA THR A 47 -7.85 -0.16 -8.54
C THR A 47 -7.59 1.10 -7.72
N LEU A 48 -6.85 0.97 -6.62
CA LEU A 48 -6.51 2.07 -5.72
C LEU A 48 -5.56 3.08 -6.38
N ALA A 49 -4.52 2.59 -7.06
CA ALA A 49 -3.59 3.38 -7.85
C ALA A 49 -4.33 4.18 -8.93
N LYS A 50 -5.25 3.54 -9.67
CA LYS A 50 -6.09 4.21 -10.67
C LYS A 50 -6.99 5.28 -10.05
N LYS A 51 -7.60 5.01 -8.88
CA LYS A 51 -8.44 5.97 -8.15
C LYS A 51 -7.66 7.19 -7.67
N CYS A 52 -6.42 6.98 -7.26
CA CYS A 52 -5.54 8.05 -6.81
C CYS A 52 -4.82 8.79 -7.96
N GLY A 53 -5.17 8.50 -9.21
CA GLY A 53 -4.54 9.15 -10.35
C GLY A 53 -3.06 8.79 -10.51
N VAL A 54 -2.61 7.70 -9.89
CA VAL A 54 -1.32 7.05 -10.15
C VAL A 54 -1.42 6.40 -11.53
N SER A 55 -1.48 7.26 -12.52
CA SER A 55 -1.56 6.92 -13.93
C SER A 55 -0.15 6.50 -14.28
N SER A 56 0.07 5.18 -14.23
CA SER A 56 1.14 4.44 -14.90
C SER A 56 2.34 5.33 -15.26
N LEU A 57 3.35 5.36 -14.40
CA LEU A 57 4.70 5.70 -14.87
C LEU A 57 4.93 4.79 -16.10
N HIS A 58 5.00 5.42 -17.27
CA HIS A 58 5.33 4.76 -18.53
C HIS A 58 6.70 4.10 -18.31
N ILE A 59 6.72 2.77 -18.23
CA ILE A 59 7.94 1.96 -18.35
C ILE A 59 8.33 1.95 -19.82
#